data_AF-A0A399YIK6-F1
#
_entry.id   AF-A0A399YIK6-F1
#
_cell.length_a   1.000
_cell.length_b   1.000
_cell.length_c   1.000
_cell.angle_alpha   90.00
_cell.angle_beta   90.00
_cell.angle_gamma   90.00
#
_symmetry.space_group_name_H-M   'P 1'
#
loop_
_entity.id
_entity.type
_entity.pdbx_description
1 polymer ?
#
loop_
_entity_poly.entity_id
_entity_poly.type
_entity_poly.pdbx_seq_one_letter_code
_entity_poly.pdbx_strand_id
1 'polypeptide(L)'
;MLSAGIRFILDVTPVDAEEQRAQFLAGTVEEPVFSYREPDADPDVVDAQLDQLALDQVSDPTLADLLRGKHREMKLQLEMLRARGTDDFRQLSVELYGAVGPTLRAQAEDLLARLDVGGQPGDMLTAAEFLALAEAEIEAYRLDDPDVGIHAEVRPDVSGVLVEGDTLLISEAASIAAARGQALVQHEVGTHLVTQVNGAGQPVRTLGEGLAGYDESQEGLAVLAEVGCGGLTPFRLRQLAARVLTVHRMLAGASFRQAHAALLEDGVPAGTAYTTVMRVYRSGGLTKDAIYLRGLLDLRGHLAEGGSLDLLFLGKFALRDLPLVRDLHERGLLRPARLTPRWLRDPRAITRLREVAETDDLTTLTKGLG
;
A
#
# COMPACT_ATOMS: atom_id res chain seq x y z
N MET A 1 6.60 -14.56 -14.48
CA MET A 1 7.69 -14.32 -13.51
C MET A 1 7.31 -15.03 -12.21
N LEU A 2 8.25 -15.63 -11.48
CA LEU A 2 7.94 -16.37 -10.24
C LEU A 2 7.26 -15.49 -9.18
N SER A 3 7.56 -14.19 -9.14
CA SER A 3 6.95 -13.22 -8.23
C SER A 3 5.43 -13.08 -8.39
N ALA A 4 4.89 -13.31 -9.58
CA ALA A 4 3.44 -13.25 -9.84
C ALA A 4 2.70 -14.49 -9.31
N GLY A 5 3.42 -15.56 -8.95
CA GLY A 5 2.83 -16.80 -8.43
C GLY A 5 2.50 -16.75 -6.94
N ILE A 6 2.99 -15.75 -6.19
CA ILE A 6 2.73 -15.60 -4.76
C ILE A 6 1.75 -14.45 -4.56
N ARG A 7 0.51 -14.76 -4.18
CA ARG A 7 -0.50 -13.74 -3.84
C ARG A 7 -0.44 -13.42 -2.34
N PHE A 8 0.74 -13.05 -1.86
CA PHE A 8 1.06 -12.98 -0.42
C PHE A 8 0.00 -12.25 0.43
N ILE A 9 -0.39 -11.04 0.01
CA ILE A 9 -1.40 -10.26 0.74
C ILE A 9 -2.75 -10.96 0.79
N LEU A 10 -3.15 -11.62 -0.31
CA LEU A 10 -4.34 -12.44 -0.34
C LEU A 10 -4.15 -13.60 0.65
N ASP A 11 -3.08 -14.38 0.56
CA ASP A 11 -2.85 -15.56 1.40
C ASP A 11 -2.79 -15.28 2.91
N VAL A 12 -2.44 -14.07 3.33
CA VAL A 12 -2.46 -13.64 4.75
C VAL A 12 -3.73 -12.88 5.15
N THR A 13 -4.71 -12.74 4.25
CA THR A 13 -6.01 -12.10 4.49
C THR A 13 -7.05 -13.15 4.90
N PRO A 14 -7.71 -12.99 6.07
CA PRO A 14 -8.74 -13.93 6.53
C PRO A 14 -9.92 -14.05 5.56
N VAL A 15 -10.51 -15.24 5.47
CA VAL A 15 -11.73 -15.50 4.68
C VAL A 15 -13.02 -15.30 5.48
N ASP A 16 -12.92 -15.30 6.81
CA ASP A 16 -14.03 -15.19 7.77
C ASP A 16 -14.08 -13.83 8.49
N ALA A 17 -13.40 -12.82 7.95
CA ALA A 17 -13.22 -11.51 8.60
C ALA A 17 -14.54 -10.83 9.04
N GLU A 18 -15.59 -10.88 8.21
CA GLU A 18 -16.89 -10.27 8.51
C GLU A 18 -17.70 -11.08 9.53
N GLU A 19 -17.58 -12.41 9.52
CA GLU A 19 -18.21 -13.25 10.54
C GLU A 19 -17.59 -12.96 11.91
N GLN A 20 -16.25 -12.98 11.98
CA GLN A 20 -15.50 -12.64 13.19
C GLN A 20 -15.81 -11.22 13.68
N ARG A 21 -16.02 -10.29 12.75
CA ARG A 21 -16.43 -8.92 13.07
C ARG A 21 -17.78 -8.87 13.77
N ALA A 22 -18.78 -9.56 13.22
CA ALA A 22 -20.12 -9.61 13.82
C ALA A 22 -20.07 -10.23 15.23
N GLN A 23 -19.34 -11.33 15.40
CA GLN A 23 -19.21 -12.02 16.69
C GLN A 23 -18.48 -11.16 17.74
N PHE A 24 -17.37 -10.52 17.37
CA PHE A 24 -16.60 -9.66 18.26
C PHE A 24 -17.41 -8.43 18.71
N LEU A 25 -18.06 -7.73 17.76
CA LEU A 25 -18.85 -6.54 18.06
C LEU A 25 -20.12 -6.85 18.87
N ALA A 26 -20.67 -8.06 18.74
CA ALA A 26 -21.75 -8.55 19.60
C ALA A 26 -21.28 -8.95 21.02
N GLY A 27 -19.96 -9.01 21.24
CA GLY A 27 -19.36 -9.45 22.51
C GLY A 27 -19.33 -10.98 22.70
N THR A 28 -19.62 -11.76 21.64
CA THR A 28 -19.59 -13.23 21.68
C THR A 28 -18.17 -13.79 21.70
N VAL A 29 -17.23 -13.07 21.07
CA VAL A 29 -15.81 -13.45 21.00
C VAL A 29 -14.96 -12.31 21.53
N GLU A 30 -14.00 -12.63 22.41
CA GLU A 30 -13.07 -11.65 22.96
C GLU A 30 -11.79 -11.48 22.15
N GLU A 31 -11.24 -12.58 21.68
CA GLU A 31 -10.02 -12.64 20.86
C GLU A 31 -10.37 -13.42 19.58
N PRO A 32 -10.62 -12.71 18.46
CA PRO A 32 -10.99 -13.35 17.19
C PRO A 32 -9.90 -14.30 16.70
N VAL A 33 -10.32 -15.48 16.25
CA VAL A 33 -9.45 -16.44 15.55
C VAL A 33 -9.86 -16.46 14.09
N PHE A 34 -8.88 -16.27 13.22
CA PHE A 34 -9.12 -16.09 11.79
C PHE A 34 -8.79 -17.35 11.00
N SER A 35 -9.60 -17.62 9.99
CA SER A 35 -9.39 -18.70 9.02
C SER A 35 -8.80 -18.16 7.73
N TYR A 36 -7.95 -18.94 7.08
CA TYR A 36 -7.24 -18.54 5.86
C TYR A 36 -7.44 -19.54 4.74
N ARG A 37 -7.34 -19.04 3.51
CA ARG A 37 -7.32 -19.89 2.31
C ARG A 37 -6.05 -20.76 2.26
N GLU A 38 -6.17 -21.91 1.61
CA GLU A 38 -5.00 -22.65 1.15
C GLU A 38 -4.31 -21.83 0.03
N PRO A 39 -2.98 -21.61 0.10
CA PRO A 39 -2.26 -20.96 -0.99
C PRO A 39 -2.40 -21.73 -2.29
N ASP A 40 -2.56 -21.04 -3.42
CA ASP A 40 -2.68 -21.68 -4.74
C ASP A 40 -1.41 -22.45 -5.13
N ALA A 41 -0.26 -21.96 -4.66
CA ALA A 41 1.04 -22.58 -4.85
C ALA A 41 1.63 -22.99 -3.50
N ASP A 42 2.10 -24.23 -3.42
CA ASP A 42 2.80 -24.74 -2.25
C ASP A 42 4.08 -23.90 -2.02
N PRO A 43 4.26 -23.29 -0.84
CA PRO A 43 5.45 -22.51 -0.53
C PRO A 43 6.76 -23.26 -0.80
N ASP A 44 6.82 -24.57 -0.52
CA ASP A 44 8.03 -25.38 -0.71
C ASP A 44 8.37 -25.56 -2.20
N VAL A 45 7.35 -25.64 -3.06
CA VAL A 45 7.54 -25.71 -4.52
C VAL A 45 8.08 -24.39 -5.06
N VAL A 46 7.53 -23.26 -4.62
CA VAL A 46 8.01 -21.93 -5.03
C VAL A 46 9.42 -21.68 -4.50
N ASP A 47 9.71 -22.13 -3.29
CA ASP A 47 11.02 -22.03 -2.65
C ASP A 47 12.10 -22.76 -3.46
N ALA A 48 11.81 -23.99 -3.91
CA ALA A 48 12.69 -24.77 -4.77
C ALA A 48 12.86 -24.15 -6.17
N GLN A 49 11.85 -23.47 -6.70
CA GLN A 49 11.96 -22.72 -7.97
C GLN A 49 12.85 -21.49 -7.82
N LEU A 50 12.78 -20.80 -6.68
CA LEU A 50 13.65 -19.66 -6.38
C LEU A 50 15.13 -20.05 -6.30
N ASP A 51 15.45 -21.25 -5.80
CA ASP A 51 16.83 -21.75 -5.73
C ASP A 51 17.44 -22.09 -7.10
N GLN A 52 16.60 -22.27 -8.12
CA GLN A 52 17.05 -22.54 -9.49
C GLN A 52 17.40 -21.27 -10.27
N LEU A 53 17.16 -20.08 -9.71
CA LEU A 53 17.47 -18.81 -10.36
C LEU A 53 18.98 -18.56 -10.39
N ALA A 54 19.55 -18.45 -11.58
CA ALA A 54 20.98 -18.18 -11.80
C ALA A 54 21.33 -16.69 -11.60
N LEU A 55 21.12 -16.16 -10.39
CA LEU A 55 21.43 -14.77 -10.03
C LEU A 55 22.94 -14.46 -10.03
N ASP A 56 23.77 -15.49 -10.03
CA ASP A 56 25.22 -15.42 -10.20
C ASP A 56 25.65 -15.13 -11.64
N GLN A 57 24.78 -15.39 -12.63
CA GLN A 57 25.04 -15.12 -14.05
C GLN A 57 24.67 -13.68 -14.47
N VAL A 58 24.14 -12.86 -13.56
CA VAL A 58 23.82 -11.45 -13.84
C VAL A 58 25.11 -10.63 -13.83
N SER A 59 25.58 -10.24 -15.01
CA SER A 59 26.86 -9.53 -15.19
C SER A 59 26.88 -8.12 -14.59
N ASP A 60 25.75 -7.42 -14.58
CA ASP A 60 25.65 -6.06 -14.03
C ASP A 60 25.52 -6.12 -12.50
N PRO A 61 26.45 -5.55 -11.72
CA PRO A 61 26.46 -5.69 -10.28
C PRO A 61 25.27 -4.99 -9.59
N THR A 62 24.85 -3.83 -10.12
CA THR A 62 23.69 -3.08 -9.60
C THR A 62 22.41 -3.90 -9.77
N LEU A 63 22.19 -4.44 -10.96
CA LEU A 63 21.04 -5.30 -11.22
C LEU A 63 21.09 -6.60 -10.39
N ALA A 64 22.27 -7.20 -10.26
CA ALA A 64 22.44 -8.41 -9.46
C ALA A 64 22.09 -8.18 -7.99
N ASP A 65 22.46 -7.03 -7.42
CA ASP A 65 22.12 -6.67 -6.04
C ASP A 65 20.61 -6.51 -5.84
N LEU A 66 19.94 -5.73 -6.72
CA LEU A 66 18.48 -5.53 -6.68
C LEU A 66 17.71 -6.86 -6.80
N LEU A 67 18.12 -7.73 -7.72
CA LEU A 67 17.46 -9.03 -7.93
C LEU A 67 17.71 -10.00 -6.76
N ARG A 68 18.89 -9.98 -6.14
CA ARG A 68 19.15 -10.73 -4.89
C ARG A 68 18.31 -10.21 -3.73
N GLY A 69 18.13 -8.89 -3.64
CA GLY A 69 17.20 -8.29 -2.69
C GLY A 69 15.79 -8.84 -2.87
N LYS A 70 15.26 -8.83 -4.11
CA LYS A 70 13.94 -9.38 -4.41
C LYS A 70 13.84 -10.89 -4.11
N HIS A 71 14.88 -11.65 -4.43
CA HIS A 71 14.92 -13.08 -4.10
C HIS A 71 14.80 -13.34 -2.60
N ARG A 72 15.56 -12.61 -1.77
CA ARG A 72 15.47 -12.70 -0.30
C ARG A 72 14.10 -12.31 0.23
N GLU A 73 13.52 -11.23 -0.30
CA GLU A 73 12.16 -10.82 0.07
C GLU A 73 11.14 -11.93 -0.22
N MET A 74 11.23 -12.56 -1.39
CA MET A 74 10.33 -13.66 -1.73
C MET A 74 10.52 -14.87 -0.80
N LYS A 75 11.76 -15.23 -0.46
CA LYS A 75 12.04 -16.28 0.54
C LYS A 75 11.40 -15.96 1.89
N LEU A 76 11.56 -14.72 2.36
CA LEU A 76 10.95 -14.25 3.61
C LEU A 76 9.41 -14.31 3.57
N GLN A 77 8.79 -13.95 2.43
CA GLN A 77 7.34 -14.10 2.26
C GLN A 77 6.89 -15.56 2.34
N LEU A 78 7.65 -16.51 1.76
CA LEU A 78 7.35 -17.94 1.87
C LEU A 78 7.47 -18.44 3.31
N GLU A 79 8.51 -18.02 4.05
CA GLU A 79 8.65 -18.30 5.48
C GLU A 79 7.46 -17.76 6.28
N MET A 80 7.01 -16.54 5.98
CA MET A 80 5.81 -15.97 6.60
C MET A 80 4.56 -16.79 6.31
N LEU A 81 4.38 -17.30 5.08
CA LEU A 81 3.25 -18.17 4.75
C LEU A 81 3.28 -19.48 5.55
N ARG A 82 4.47 -20.08 5.73
CA ARG A 82 4.65 -21.27 6.57
C ARG A 82 4.38 -20.98 8.06
N ALA A 83 4.73 -19.78 8.52
CA ALA A 83 4.54 -19.34 9.91
C ALA A 83 3.14 -18.78 10.21
N ARG A 84 2.21 -18.76 9.25
CA ARG A 84 0.87 -18.17 9.41
C ARG A 84 0.13 -18.75 10.63
N GLY A 85 -0.27 -17.86 11.54
CA GLY A 85 -0.96 -18.23 12.78
C GLY A 85 -0.05 -18.68 13.92
N THR A 86 1.27 -18.55 13.77
CA THR A 86 2.27 -18.82 14.81
C THR A 86 2.91 -17.50 15.30
N ASP A 87 3.59 -17.57 16.45
CA ASP A 87 4.29 -16.41 17.04
C ASP A 87 5.46 -15.90 16.16
N ASP A 88 6.02 -16.75 15.31
CA ASP A 88 7.14 -16.42 14.42
C ASP A 88 6.73 -15.43 13.33
N PHE A 89 5.47 -15.47 12.88
CA PHE A 89 4.95 -14.59 11.82
C PHE A 89 5.19 -13.12 12.13
N ARG A 90 4.98 -12.72 13.39
CA ARG A 90 5.16 -11.33 13.83
C ARG A 90 6.60 -10.87 13.69
N GLN A 91 7.57 -11.73 13.99
CA GLN A 91 8.99 -11.40 13.87
C GLN A 91 9.39 -11.27 12.40
N LEU A 92 8.96 -12.21 11.56
CA LEU A 92 9.16 -12.16 10.11
C LEU A 92 8.49 -10.93 9.47
N SER A 93 7.32 -10.53 9.97
CA SER A 93 6.68 -9.29 9.53
C SER A 93 7.49 -8.05 9.87
N VAL A 94 8.13 -8.02 11.04
CA VAL A 94 9.05 -6.92 11.40
C VAL A 94 10.28 -6.92 10.50
N GLU A 95 10.79 -8.08 10.11
CA GLU A 95 11.89 -8.17 9.14
C GLU A 95 11.48 -7.64 7.76
N LEU A 96 10.29 -8.01 7.28
CA LEU A 96 9.81 -7.63 5.95
C LEU A 96 9.37 -6.15 5.86
N TYR A 97 8.54 -5.70 6.81
CA TYR A 97 7.90 -4.38 6.77
C TYR A 97 8.41 -3.43 7.85
N GLY A 98 9.39 -3.83 8.66
CA GLY A 98 9.90 -3.00 9.75
C GLY A 98 8.97 -2.88 10.96
N ALA A 99 9.50 -2.27 12.02
CA ALA A 99 8.77 -1.91 13.23
C ALA A 99 8.38 -0.42 13.24
N VAL A 100 7.56 -0.03 14.23
CA VAL A 100 7.22 1.38 14.47
C VAL A 100 8.28 2.00 15.39
N GLY A 101 9.14 2.85 14.81
CA GLY A 101 10.16 3.60 15.56
C GLY A 101 9.58 4.80 16.32
N PRO A 102 10.34 5.40 17.26
CA PRO A 102 9.87 6.50 18.12
C PRO A 102 9.35 7.72 17.36
N THR A 103 10.05 8.13 16.29
CA THR A 103 9.67 9.29 15.48
C THR A 103 8.32 9.07 14.78
N LEU A 104 8.14 7.91 14.12
CA LEU A 104 6.89 7.56 13.46
C LEU A 104 5.73 7.47 14.46
N ARG A 105 5.98 6.89 15.63
CA ARG A 105 5.00 6.83 16.71
C ARG A 105 4.57 8.23 17.16
N ALA A 106 5.52 9.13 17.43
CA ALA A 106 5.21 10.48 17.86
C ALA A 106 4.39 11.27 16.83
N GLN A 107 4.72 11.13 15.53
CA GLN A 107 3.94 11.74 14.45
C GLN A 107 2.51 11.18 14.39
N ALA A 108 2.34 9.87 14.57
CA ALA A 108 1.02 9.26 14.61
C ALA A 108 0.21 9.69 15.84
N GLU A 109 0.84 9.81 17.02
CA GLU A 109 0.21 10.34 18.24
C GLU A 109 -0.24 11.80 18.05
N ASP A 110 0.59 12.67 17.46
CA ASP A 110 0.25 14.07 17.16
C ASP A 110 -0.94 14.18 16.20
N LEU A 111 -0.90 13.44 15.08
CA LEU A 111 -1.98 13.40 14.09
C LEU A 111 -3.30 12.92 14.71
N LEU A 112 -3.25 11.86 15.52
CA LEU A 112 -4.42 11.32 16.20
C LEU A 112 -4.97 12.30 17.24
N ALA A 113 -4.13 13.09 17.90
CA ALA A 113 -4.58 14.09 18.86
C ALA A 113 -5.19 15.33 18.20
N ARG A 114 -4.62 15.80 17.07
CA ARG A 114 -4.93 17.12 16.49
C ARG A 114 -5.93 17.10 15.33
N LEU A 115 -6.06 15.99 14.60
CA LEU A 115 -6.99 15.92 13.47
C LEU A 115 -8.42 15.75 13.96
N ASP A 116 -9.23 16.80 13.85
CA ASP A 116 -10.66 16.69 14.05
C ASP A 116 -11.31 15.95 12.88
N VAL A 117 -12.11 14.93 13.20
CA VAL A 117 -12.86 14.10 12.25
C VAL A 117 -14.36 14.32 12.43
N GLY A 118 -14.76 15.58 12.52
CA GLY A 118 -16.15 16.00 12.48
C GLY A 118 -16.73 15.93 11.06
N GLY A 119 -17.94 15.38 10.92
CA GLY A 119 -18.71 15.40 9.67
C GLY A 119 -19.82 14.35 9.64
N GLN A 120 -20.94 14.67 8.99
CA GLN A 120 -21.92 13.64 8.65
C GLN A 120 -21.38 12.74 7.52
N PRO A 121 -21.83 11.47 7.43
CA PRO A 121 -21.53 10.65 6.27
C PRO A 121 -21.97 11.41 5.01
N GLY A 122 -21.02 11.70 4.13
CA GLY A 122 -21.33 12.24 2.81
C GLY A 122 -21.96 11.19 1.91
N ASP A 123 -22.29 11.58 0.69
CA ASP A 123 -22.77 10.65 -0.32
C ASP A 123 -21.76 9.51 -0.52
N MET A 124 -22.27 8.32 -0.79
CA MET A 124 -21.47 7.12 -1.03
C MET A 124 -21.62 6.73 -2.50
N LEU A 125 -20.51 6.50 -3.16
CA LEU A 125 -20.44 5.89 -4.48
C LEU A 125 -20.63 4.38 -4.34
N THR A 126 -21.49 3.84 -5.19
CA THR A 126 -21.61 2.40 -5.47
C THR A 126 -20.39 1.89 -6.23
N ALA A 127 -20.24 0.57 -6.29
CA ALA A 127 -19.21 -0.08 -7.11
C ALA A 127 -19.26 0.36 -8.58
N ALA A 128 -20.46 0.50 -9.15
CA ALA A 128 -20.67 0.92 -10.54
C ALA A 128 -20.28 2.39 -10.77
N GLU A 129 -20.62 3.29 -9.85
CA GLU A 129 -20.23 4.70 -9.96
C GLU A 129 -18.71 4.88 -9.82
N PHE A 130 -18.08 4.12 -8.91
CA PHE A 130 -16.62 4.14 -8.78
C PHE A 130 -15.93 3.51 -10.00
N LEU A 131 -16.47 2.42 -10.57
CA LEU A 131 -15.98 1.84 -11.82
C LEU A 131 -15.96 2.89 -12.94
N ALA A 132 -17.04 3.66 -13.10
CA ALA A 132 -17.11 4.71 -14.11
C ALA A 132 -16.03 5.78 -13.94
N LEU A 133 -15.68 6.15 -12.68
CA LEU A 133 -14.57 7.07 -12.42
C LEU A 133 -13.22 6.46 -12.80
N ALA A 134 -13.00 5.19 -12.48
CA ALA A 134 -11.78 4.48 -12.84
C ALA A 134 -11.64 4.31 -14.36
N GLU A 135 -12.71 3.93 -15.06
CA GLU A 135 -12.73 3.79 -16.52
C GLU A 135 -12.44 5.11 -17.23
N ALA A 136 -12.98 6.23 -16.73
CA ALA A 136 -12.69 7.56 -17.28
C ALA A 136 -11.19 7.93 -17.12
N GLU A 137 -10.57 7.56 -16.00
CA GLU A 137 -9.14 7.77 -15.79
C GLU A 137 -8.29 6.86 -16.70
N ILE A 138 -8.68 5.59 -16.82
CA ILE A 138 -8.00 4.62 -17.70
C ILE A 138 -8.08 5.06 -19.16
N GLU A 139 -9.25 5.53 -19.61
CA GLU A 139 -9.43 6.04 -20.97
C GLU A 139 -8.52 7.24 -21.25
N ALA A 140 -8.31 8.12 -20.26
CA ALA A 140 -7.37 9.21 -20.40
C ALA A 140 -5.92 8.74 -20.59
N TYR A 141 -5.51 7.62 -19.98
CA TYR A 141 -4.19 7.02 -20.25
C TYR A 141 -4.13 6.36 -21.64
N ARG A 142 -5.23 5.79 -22.16
CA ARG A 142 -5.28 5.25 -23.53
C ARG A 142 -5.08 6.31 -24.61
N LEU A 143 -5.39 7.58 -24.31
CA LEU A 143 -5.10 8.69 -25.21
C LEU A 143 -3.58 8.98 -25.31
N ASP A 144 -2.83 8.74 -24.24
CA ASP A 144 -1.37 8.89 -24.22
C ASP A 144 -0.65 7.67 -24.82
N ASP A 145 -1.16 6.47 -24.52
CA ASP A 145 -0.62 5.19 -24.98
C ASP A 145 -1.79 4.26 -25.36
N PRO A 146 -2.15 4.17 -26.66
CA PRO A 146 -3.28 3.34 -27.12
C PRO A 146 -3.15 1.84 -26.81
N ASP A 147 -1.92 1.38 -26.56
CA ASP A 147 -1.61 -0.02 -26.24
C ASP A 147 -1.45 -0.23 -24.71
N VAL A 148 -1.98 0.69 -23.89
CA VAL A 148 -2.02 0.52 -22.44
C VAL A 148 -3.04 -0.56 -22.04
N GLY A 149 -2.54 -1.66 -21.48
CA GLY A 149 -3.34 -2.80 -21.05
C GLY A 149 -3.98 -2.66 -19.67
N ILE A 150 -4.44 -1.46 -19.27
CA ILE A 150 -5.09 -1.28 -17.96
C ILE A 150 -6.60 -1.54 -18.07
N HIS A 151 -7.12 -2.29 -17.10
CA HIS A 151 -8.52 -2.67 -17.00
C HIS A 151 -9.11 -2.37 -15.61
N ALA A 152 -10.44 -2.29 -15.54
CA ALA A 152 -11.18 -2.23 -14.28
C ALA A 152 -12.44 -3.08 -14.40
N GLU A 153 -12.78 -3.82 -13.34
CA GLU A 153 -14.00 -4.64 -13.31
C GLU A 153 -14.59 -4.73 -11.90
N VAL A 154 -15.90 -4.97 -11.84
CA VAL A 154 -16.63 -5.25 -10.59
C VAL A 154 -16.75 -6.75 -10.40
N ARG A 155 -16.45 -7.23 -9.19
CA ARG A 155 -16.34 -8.65 -8.85
C ARG A 155 -17.04 -8.97 -7.51
N PRO A 156 -17.79 -10.08 -7.42
CA PRO A 156 -18.45 -10.49 -6.17
C PRO A 156 -17.50 -11.19 -5.19
N ASP A 157 -16.35 -11.70 -5.66
CA ASP A 157 -15.40 -12.55 -4.94
C ASP A 157 -14.20 -11.79 -4.36
N VAL A 158 -14.19 -10.45 -4.44
CA VAL A 158 -13.16 -9.59 -3.88
C VAL A 158 -13.71 -8.67 -2.79
N SER A 159 -12.84 -8.24 -1.88
CA SER A 159 -13.18 -7.30 -0.81
C SER A 159 -12.58 -5.92 -1.09
N GLY A 160 -13.40 -4.86 -1.00
CA GLY A 160 -12.94 -3.48 -1.18
C GLY A 160 -12.52 -3.17 -2.62
N VAL A 161 -11.43 -2.41 -2.78
CA VAL A 161 -10.80 -2.10 -4.06
C VAL A 161 -9.35 -2.55 -3.99
N LEU A 162 -8.87 -3.25 -5.01
CA LEU A 162 -7.48 -3.71 -5.07
C LEU A 162 -7.00 -3.81 -6.51
N VAL A 163 -5.68 -3.80 -6.69
CA VAL A 163 -5.03 -4.00 -7.99
C VAL A 163 -4.41 -5.40 -8.05
N GLU A 164 -4.73 -6.15 -9.09
CA GLU A 164 -4.11 -7.44 -9.42
C GLU A 164 -3.58 -7.38 -10.86
N GLY A 165 -2.26 -7.46 -11.00
CA GLY A 165 -1.61 -7.27 -12.30
C GLY A 165 -1.93 -5.89 -12.88
N ASP A 166 -2.53 -5.87 -14.06
CA ASP A 166 -2.94 -4.68 -14.82
C ASP A 166 -4.43 -4.32 -14.65
N THR A 167 -5.12 -4.95 -13.70
CA THR A 167 -6.57 -4.82 -13.52
C THR A 167 -6.91 -4.27 -12.13
N LEU A 168 -7.79 -3.26 -12.09
CA LEU A 168 -8.44 -2.78 -10.88
C LEU A 168 -9.68 -3.62 -10.58
N LEU A 169 -9.69 -4.33 -9.46
CA LEU A 169 -10.82 -5.13 -9.01
C LEU A 169 -11.63 -4.34 -7.97
N ILE A 170 -12.92 -4.20 -8.20
CA ILE A 170 -13.85 -3.47 -7.32
C ILE A 170 -14.87 -4.46 -6.78
N SER A 171 -14.99 -4.57 -5.46
CA SER A 171 -16.02 -5.40 -4.84
C SER A 171 -17.41 -4.91 -5.22
N GLU A 172 -18.32 -5.84 -5.54
CA GLU A 172 -19.74 -5.49 -5.77
C GLU A 172 -20.37 -4.81 -4.55
N ALA A 173 -19.89 -5.14 -3.34
CA ALA A 173 -20.30 -4.53 -2.09
C ALA A 173 -19.54 -3.22 -1.75
N ALA A 174 -18.69 -2.72 -2.65
CA ALA A 174 -17.91 -1.51 -2.40
C ALA A 174 -18.83 -0.30 -2.19
N SER A 175 -18.57 0.43 -1.10
CA SER A 175 -19.20 1.69 -0.78
C SER A 175 -18.12 2.69 -0.42
N ILE A 176 -17.92 3.69 -1.28
CA ILE A 176 -16.80 4.62 -1.21
C ILE A 176 -17.34 6.03 -1.01
N ALA A 177 -16.86 6.74 0.00
CA ALA A 177 -17.28 8.14 0.19
C ALA A 177 -17.00 8.96 -1.07
N ALA A 178 -18.00 9.68 -1.59
CA ALA A 178 -17.90 10.40 -2.86
C ALA A 178 -16.75 11.42 -2.86
N ALA A 179 -16.54 12.12 -1.74
CA ALA A 179 -15.40 13.02 -1.54
C ALA A 179 -14.02 12.35 -1.68
N ARG A 180 -13.96 11.01 -1.61
CA ARG A 180 -12.76 10.19 -1.74
C ARG A 180 -12.64 9.49 -3.09
N GLY A 181 -13.66 9.53 -3.95
CA GLY A 181 -13.68 8.82 -5.22
C GLY A 181 -12.45 9.11 -6.08
N GLN A 182 -12.20 10.38 -6.41
CA GLN A 182 -11.04 10.76 -7.22
C GLN A 182 -9.70 10.44 -6.54
N ALA A 183 -9.62 10.64 -5.21
CA ALA A 183 -8.40 10.33 -4.46
C ALA A 183 -8.05 8.84 -4.54
N LEU A 184 -9.07 7.98 -4.40
CA LEU A 184 -8.89 6.53 -4.51
C LEU A 184 -8.59 6.10 -5.95
N VAL A 185 -9.17 6.75 -6.96
CA VAL A 185 -8.77 6.51 -8.37
C VAL A 185 -7.29 6.83 -8.59
N GLN A 186 -6.79 7.96 -8.07
CA GLN A 186 -5.37 8.31 -8.23
C GLN A 186 -4.45 7.42 -7.38
N HIS A 187 -4.93 6.92 -6.24
CA HIS A 187 -4.25 5.92 -5.42
C HIS A 187 -4.06 4.61 -6.20
N GLU A 188 -5.15 4.04 -6.71
CA GLU A 188 -5.11 2.71 -7.34
C GLU A 188 -4.66 2.77 -8.80
N VAL A 189 -5.29 3.63 -9.61
CA VAL A 189 -4.98 3.75 -11.05
C VAL A 189 -3.73 4.62 -11.26
N GLY A 190 -3.77 5.85 -10.73
CA GLY A 190 -2.72 6.85 -10.95
C GLY A 190 -1.37 6.52 -10.29
N THR A 191 -1.32 5.51 -9.42
CA THR A 191 -0.08 5.03 -8.80
C THR A 191 0.16 3.56 -9.11
N HIS A 192 -0.60 2.62 -8.52
CA HIS A 192 -0.28 1.19 -8.60
C HIS A 192 -0.36 0.61 -10.01
N LEU A 193 -1.38 0.96 -10.79
CA LEU A 193 -1.49 0.51 -12.20
C LEU A 193 -0.50 1.22 -13.12
N VAL A 194 -0.30 2.53 -12.95
CA VAL A 194 0.70 3.28 -13.73
C VAL A 194 2.11 2.70 -13.51
N THR A 195 2.53 2.44 -12.28
CA THR A 195 3.84 1.85 -11.99
C THR A 195 3.94 0.40 -12.44
N GLN A 196 2.86 -0.38 -12.37
CA GLN A 196 2.81 -1.72 -12.97
C GLN A 196 3.10 -1.66 -14.48
N VAL A 197 2.38 -0.83 -15.24
CA VAL A 197 2.54 -0.72 -16.70
C VAL A 197 3.94 -0.23 -17.05
N ASN A 198 4.42 0.80 -16.37
CA ASN A 198 5.75 1.35 -16.59
C ASN A 198 6.82 0.30 -16.33
N GLY A 199 6.75 -0.38 -15.19
CA GLY A 199 7.71 -1.40 -14.78
C GLY A 199 7.68 -2.65 -15.68
N ALA A 200 6.49 -3.09 -16.11
CA ALA A 200 6.36 -4.20 -17.05
C ALA A 200 6.93 -3.86 -18.44
N GLY A 201 6.94 -2.58 -18.80
CA GLY A 201 7.57 -2.05 -20.03
C GLY A 201 9.10 -1.93 -19.95
N GLN A 202 9.71 -2.12 -18.78
CA GLN A 202 11.17 -2.03 -18.61
C GLN A 202 11.89 -3.29 -19.10
N PRO A 203 13.17 -3.18 -19.51
CA PRO A 203 14.04 -4.34 -19.70
C PRO A 203 14.15 -5.19 -18.43
N VAL A 204 14.20 -4.54 -17.27
CA VAL A 204 14.13 -5.17 -15.94
C VAL A 204 12.66 -5.32 -15.53
N ARG A 205 11.98 -6.33 -16.08
CA ARG A 205 10.52 -6.51 -15.89
C ARG A 205 10.09 -6.69 -14.44
N THR A 206 10.98 -7.09 -13.54
CA THR A 206 10.72 -7.16 -12.09
C THR A 206 10.25 -5.83 -11.51
N LEU A 207 10.58 -4.70 -12.15
CA LEU A 207 10.05 -3.39 -11.80
C LEU A 207 8.52 -3.29 -11.97
N GLY A 208 7.88 -4.14 -12.78
CA GLY A 208 6.41 -4.19 -12.86
C GLY A 208 5.81 -4.72 -11.57
N GLU A 209 6.30 -5.87 -11.11
CA GLU A 209 5.81 -6.56 -9.92
C GLU A 209 6.32 -5.95 -8.60
N GLY A 210 7.54 -5.41 -8.61
CA GLY A 210 8.19 -4.85 -7.43
C GLY A 210 9.57 -5.45 -7.13
N LEU A 211 10.57 -4.59 -6.97
CA LEU A 211 11.85 -4.89 -6.30
C LEU A 211 11.68 -4.86 -4.77
N ALA A 212 12.63 -5.41 -4.01
CA ALA A 212 12.47 -5.56 -2.57
C ALA A 212 12.18 -4.25 -1.82
N GLY A 213 11.19 -4.28 -0.93
CA GLY A 213 10.74 -3.15 -0.12
C GLY A 213 9.92 -2.11 -0.87
N TYR A 214 9.50 -2.37 -2.12
CA TYR A 214 8.73 -1.42 -2.92
C TYR A 214 7.41 -1.00 -2.29
N ASP A 215 6.78 -1.87 -1.48
CA ASP A 215 5.47 -1.64 -0.88
C ASP A 215 5.40 -0.26 -0.22
N GLU A 216 6.38 0.09 0.62
CA GLU A 216 6.37 1.35 1.37
C GLU A 216 6.40 2.57 0.46
N SER A 217 7.21 2.52 -0.59
CA SER A 217 7.32 3.62 -1.55
C SER A 217 6.08 3.73 -2.42
N GLN A 218 5.45 2.60 -2.80
CA GLN A 218 4.19 2.62 -3.53
C GLN A 218 3.03 3.15 -2.68
N GLU A 219 2.87 2.68 -1.44
CA GLU A 219 1.83 3.20 -0.55
C GLU A 219 2.06 4.69 -0.24
N GLY A 220 3.31 5.09 -0.04
CA GLY A 220 3.68 6.50 0.14
C GLY A 220 3.33 7.37 -1.08
N LEU A 221 3.68 6.92 -2.28
CA LEU A 221 3.34 7.62 -3.53
C LEU A 221 1.83 7.71 -3.73
N ALA A 222 1.10 6.65 -3.38
CA ALA A 222 -0.34 6.60 -3.51
C ALA A 222 -1.02 7.58 -2.54
N VAL A 223 -0.54 7.68 -1.29
CA VAL A 223 -1.00 8.71 -0.34
C VAL A 223 -0.59 10.12 -0.80
N LEU A 224 0.61 10.30 -1.38
CA LEU A 224 0.99 11.57 -1.99
C LEU A 224 0.09 11.94 -3.19
N ALA A 225 -0.37 10.97 -3.98
CA ALA A 225 -1.32 11.21 -5.05
C ALA A 225 -2.67 11.72 -4.49
N GLU A 226 -3.12 11.17 -3.36
CA GLU A 226 -4.30 11.69 -2.65
C GLU A 226 -4.10 13.14 -2.20
N VAL A 227 -2.91 13.51 -1.71
CA VAL A 227 -2.58 14.91 -1.38
C VAL A 227 -2.54 15.77 -2.65
N GLY A 228 -1.85 15.29 -3.68
CA GLY A 228 -1.66 15.98 -4.96
C GLY A 228 -2.97 16.34 -5.62
N CYS A 229 -3.97 15.45 -5.59
CA CYS A 229 -5.31 15.73 -6.11
C CYS A 229 -6.20 16.52 -5.13
N GLY A 230 -5.72 16.84 -3.92
CA GLY A 230 -6.47 17.55 -2.89
C GLY A 230 -7.56 16.71 -2.23
N GLY A 231 -7.44 15.39 -2.27
CA GLY A 231 -8.42 14.43 -1.78
C GLY A 231 -8.02 13.70 -0.50
N LEU A 232 -6.84 13.98 0.07
CA LEU A 232 -6.47 13.50 1.41
C LEU A 232 -7.32 14.21 2.47
N THR A 233 -8.16 13.46 3.18
CA THR A 233 -9.06 14.02 4.22
C THR A 233 -8.48 13.87 5.63
N PRO A 234 -8.92 14.68 6.61
CA PRO A 234 -8.57 14.50 8.02
C PRO A 234 -8.85 13.08 8.52
N PHE A 235 -10.01 12.52 8.14
CA PHE A 235 -10.37 11.15 8.48
C PHE A 235 -9.37 10.13 7.94
N ARG A 236 -8.96 10.26 6.68
CA ARG A 236 -7.98 9.35 6.07
C ARG A 236 -6.62 9.44 6.76
N LEU A 237 -6.10 10.65 6.98
CA LEU A 237 -4.79 10.82 7.61
C LEU A 237 -4.81 10.31 9.07
N ARG A 238 -5.89 10.58 9.82
CA ARG A 238 -6.11 10.04 11.17
C ARG A 238 -6.18 8.51 11.16
N GLN A 239 -6.79 7.89 10.14
CA GLN A 239 -6.82 6.43 9.98
C GLN A 239 -5.41 5.85 9.78
N LEU A 240 -4.54 6.50 8.99
CA LEU A 240 -3.16 6.07 8.81
C LEU A 240 -2.36 6.13 10.12
N ALA A 241 -2.57 7.19 10.92
CA ALA A 241 -1.99 7.30 12.26
C ALA A 241 -2.49 6.20 13.21
N ALA A 242 -3.80 5.94 13.24
CA ALA A 242 -4.39 4.88 14.07
C ALA A 242 -3.81 3.49 13.73
N ARG A 243 -3.54 3.21 12.44
CA ARG A 243 -2.87 1.99 11.99
C ARG A 243 -1.46 1.84 12.56
N VAL A 244 -0.65 2.90 12.48
CA VAL A 244 0.70 2.92 13.08
C VAL A 244 0.66 2.61 14.58
N LEU A 245 -0.25 3.25 15.33
CA LEU A 245 -0.36 3.04 16.77
C LEU A 245 -0.87 1.64 17.11
N THR A 246 -1.73 1.06 16.28
CA THR A 246 -2.20 -0.32 16.43
C THR A 246 -1.06 -1.32 16.20
N VAL A 247 -0.22 -1.11 15.18
CA VAL A 247 1.00 -1.91 14.97
C VAL A 247 1.93 -1.80 16.17
N HIS A 248 2.14 -0.58 16.68
CA HIS A 248 2.96 -0.38 17.88
C HIS A 248 2.43 -1.14 19.10
N ARG A 249 1.13 -1.05 19.38
CA ARG A 249 0.46 -1.77 20.48
C ARG A 249 0.62 -3.29 20.36
N MET A 250 0.42 -3.84 19.15
CA MET A 250 0.61 -5.26 18.87
C MET A 250 2.06 -5.72 19.11
N LEU A 251 3.06 -4.94 18.68
CA LEU A 251 4.47 -5.24 18.95
C LEU A 251 4.81 -5.14 20.44
N ALA A 252 4.13 -4.26 21.18
CA ALA A 252 4.25 -4.14 22.64
C ALA A 252 3.52 -5.25 23.42
N GLY A 253 2.86 -6.19 22.74
CA GLY A 253 2.19 -7.34 23.36
C GLY A 253 0.76 -7.07 23.80
N ALA A 254 0.11 -6.01 23.31
CA ALA A 254 -1.34 -5.86 23.49
C ALA A 254 -2.09 -7.01 22.79
N SER A 255 -3.19 -7.45 23.40
CA SER A 255 -4.18 -8.35 22.79
C SER A 255 -5.04 -7.62 21.75
N PHE A 256 -5.80 -8.37 20.95
CA PHE A 256 -6.72 -7.81 19.97
C PHE A 256 -7.71 -6.87 20.67
N ARG A 257 -8.30 -7.34 21.78
CA ARG A 257 -9.25 -6.57 22.59
C ARG A 257 -8.66 -5.29 23.15
N GLN A 258 -7.45 -5.35 23.70
CA GLN A 258 -6.77 -4.16 24.24
C GLN A 258 -6.49 -3.13 23.15
N ALA A 259 -6.03 -3.56 21.97
CA ALA A 259 -5.81 -2.65 20.85
C ALA A 259 -7.11 -2.04 20.32
N HIS A 260 -8.20 -2.81 20.29
CA HIS A 260 -9.53 -2.32 19.91
C HIS A 260 -10.04 -1.28 20.90
N ALA A 261 -10.01 -1.59 22.21
CA ALA A 261 -10.42 -0.68 23.27
C ALA A 261 -9.64 0.64 23.22
N ALA A 262 -8.33 0.59 23.01
CA ALA A 262 -7.52 1.80 22.88
C ALA A 262 -7.95 2.67 21.70
N LEU A 263 -8.32 2.08 20.55
CA LEU A 263 -8.84 2.86 19.42
C LEU A 263 -10.21 3.48 19.72
N LEU A 264 -11.06 2.83 20.52
CA LEU A 264 -12.33 3.43 20.96
C LEU A 264 -12.09 4.65 21.87
N GLU A 265 -11.14 4.54 22.80
CA GLU A 265 -10.70 5.66 23.65
C GLU A 265 -10.14 6.81 22.82
N ASP A 266 -9.45 6.49 21.72
CA ASP A 266 -8.97 7.44 20.71
C ASP A 266 -10.09 8.02 19.82
N GLY A 267 -11.36 7.69 20.07
CA GLY A 267 -12.52 8.20 19.34
C GLY A 267 -12.76 7.56 17.96
N VAL A 268 -12.12 6.42 17.65
CA VAL A 268 -12.34 5.69 16.40
C VAL A 268 -13.65 4.89 16.49
N PRO A 269 -14.57 4.98 15.51
CA PRO A 269 -15.80 4.19 15.51
C PRO A 269 -15.54 2.68 15.60
N ALA A 270 -16.35 1.95 16.36
CA ALA A 270 -16.09 0.55 16.71
C ALA A 270 -15.87 -0.39 15.51
N GLY A 271 -16.63 -0.21 14.43
CA GLY A 271 -16.44 -0.97 13.19
C GLY A 271 -15.08 -0.69 12.53
N THR A 272 -14.71 0.58 12.41
CA THR A 272 -13.42 1.01 11.85
C THR A 272 -12.24 0.59 12.73
N ALA A 273 -12.42 0.65 14.05
CA ALA A 273 -11.45 0.16 15.02
C ALA A 273 -11.22 -1.35 14.83
N TYR A 274 -12.29 -2.16 14.73
CA TYR A 274 -12.18 -3.60 14.48
C TYR A 274 -11.42 -3.87 13.18
N THR A 275 -11.80 -3.23 12.07
CA THR A 275 -11.14 -3.44 10.78
C THR A 275 -9.65 -3.09 10.86
N THR A 276 -9.28 -2.04 11.60
CA THR A 276 -7.87 -1.65 11.81
C THR A 276 -7.11 -2.72 12.60
N VAL A 277 -7.68 -3.20 13.72
CA VAL A 277 -7.04 -4.23 14.54
C VAL A 277 -6.94 -5.55 13.78
N MET A 278 -8.00 -6.01 13.08
CA MET A 278 -7.97 -7.23 12.26
C MET A 278 -6.84 -7.20 11.23
N ARG A 279 -6.67 -6.08 10.51
CA ARG A 279 -5.60 -5.97 9.52
C ARG A 279 -4.20 -6.09 10.12
N VAL A 280 -4.01 -5.60 11.35
CA VAL A 280 -2.74 -5.68 12.08
C VAL A 280 -2.54 -7.04 12.73
N TYR A 281 -3.57 -7.68 13.27
CA TYR A 281 -3.44 -8.93 14.04
C TYR A 281 -3.56 -10.20 13.17
N ARG A 282 -3.98 -10.08 11.91
CA ARG A 282 -4.06 -11.22 10.99
C ARG A 282 -2.73 -11.97 10.89
N SER A 283 -2.85 -13.28 10.72
CA SER A 283 -1.77 -14.24 10.50
C SER A 283 -0.75 -14.34 11.65
N GLY A 284 -1.04 -13.75 12.81
CA GLY A 284 -0.14 -13.70 13.98
C GLY A 284 0.48 -12.33 14.23
N GLY A 285 0.27 -11.35 13.32
CA GLY A 285 0.71 -9.97 13.49
C GLY A 285 1.45 -9.43 12.27
N LEU A 286 0.78 -8.58 11.49
CA LEU A 286 1.30 -7.95 10.27
C LEU A 286 1.54 -6.45 10.47
N THR A 287 2.80 -6.03 10.34
CA THR A 287 3.25 -4.64 10.50
C THR A 287 3.11 -3.79 9.24
N LYS A 288 2.67 -4.37 8.10
CA LYS A 288 2.49 -3.67 6.79
C LYS A 288 1.70 -2.38 6.90
N ASP A 289 0.67 -2.31 7.75
CA ASP A 289 -0.18 -1.11 7.84
C ASP A 289 0.56 0.14 8.36
N ALA A 290 1.76 0.00 8.94
CA ALA A 290 2.61 1.14 9.31
C ALA A 290 3.28 1.83 8.11
N ILE A 291 3.45 1.14 6.98
CA ILE A 291 4.22 1.66 5.84
C ILE A 291 3.53 2.81 5.11
N TYR A 292 2.20 2.93 5.22
CA TYR A 292 1.44 3.99 4.56
C TYR A 292 1.86 5.38 5.07
N LEU A 293 1.83 5.58 6.39
CA LEU A 293 2.26 6.84 6.98
C LEU A 293 3.78 6.99 6.89
N ARG A 294 4.55 5.93 7.12
CA ARG A 294 6.01 6.00 7.02
C ARG A 294 6.47 6.38 5.62
N GLY A 295 5.95 5.72 4.59
CA GLY A 295 6.24 6.04 3.19
C GLY A 295 5.85 7.46 2.79
N LEU A 296 4.72 7.98 3.29
CA LEU A 296 4.37 9.40 3.10
C LEU A 296 5.43 10.32 3.72
N LEU A 297 5.88 10.04 4.95
CA LEU A 297 6.89 10.84 5.63
C LEU A 297 8.27 10.76 4.97
N ASP A 298 8.65 9.58 4.49
CA ASP A 298 9.92 9.38 3.80
C ASP A 298 9.95 10.12 2.46
N LEU A 299 8.85 10.06 1.69
CA LEU A 299 8.73 10.82 0.44
C LEU A 299 8.62 12.33 0.69
N ARG A 300 7.98 12.75 1.79
CA ARG A 300 8.04 14.16 2.22
C ARG A 300 9.49 14.59 2.46
N GLY A 301 10.27 13.79 3.19
CA GLY A 301 11.69 14.04 3.42
C GLY A 301 12.48 14.15 2.12
N HIS A 302 12.28 13.21 1.19
CA HIS A 302 12.88 13.24 -0.13
C HIS A 302 12.54 14.52 -0.91
N LEU A 303 11.28 14.96 -0.89
CA LEU A 303 10.87 16.21 -1.54
C LEU A 303 11.48 17.44 -0.86
N ALA A 304 11.54 17.47 0.47
CA ALA A 304 12.15 18.54 1.26
C ALA A 304 13.65 18.70 0.97
N GLU A 305 14.34 17.61 0.65
CA GLU A 305 15.74 17.59 0.23
C GLU A 305 15.94 17.95 -1.27
N GLY A 306 14.87 18.32 -1.98
CA GLY A 306 14.90 18.69 -3.40
C GLY A 306 14.84 17.49 -4.36
N GLY A 307 14.47 16.31 -3.87
CA GLY A 307 14.28 15.12 -4.67
C GLY A 307 13.10 15.22 -5.66
N SER A 308 13.23 14.57 -6.81
CA SER A 308 12.14 14.44 -7.80
C SER A 308 11.43 13.08 -7.69
N LEU A 309 10.15 13.04 -8.06
CA LEU A 309 9.35 11.81 -8.13
C LEU A 309 9.48 11.10 -9.49
N ASP A 310 10.06 11.71 -10.53
CA ASP A 310 9.97 11.23 -11.91
C ASP A 310 10.45 9.77 -12.08
N LEU A 311 11.60 9.43 -11.48
CA LEU A 311 12.17 8.09 -11.58
C LEU A 311 11.41 7.06 -10.74
N LEU A 312 10.69 7.48 -9.70
CA LEU A 312 9.87 6.59 -8.87
C LEU A 312 8.66 6.02 -9.63
N PHE A 313 8.32 6.59 -10.79
CA PHE A 313 7.29 6.07 -11.68
C PHE A 313 7.81 5.16 -12.78
N LEU A 314 9.13 4.88 -12.87
CA LEU A 314 9.67 3.88 -13.81
C LEU A 314 9.16 2.46 -13.53
N GLY A 315 8.73 2.20 -12.31
CA GLY A 315 8.18 0.95 -11.82
C GLY A 315 8.16 0.93 -10.29
N LYS A 316 8.06 -0.26 -9.71
CA LYS A 316 7.92 -0.50 -8.28
C LYS A 316 9.28 -0.87 -7.67
N PHE A 317 9.80 0.01 -6.81
CA PHE A 317 11.03 -0.20 -6.03
C PHE A 317 11.03 0.67 -4.78
N ALA A 318 11.90 0.38 -3.83
CA ALA A 318 12.01 1.16 -2.59
C ALA A 318 12.73 2.50 -2.82
N LEU A 319 12.33 3.56 -2.13
CA LEU A 319 12.93 4.90 -2.22
C LEU A 319 14.44 4.87 -1.96
N ARG A 320 14.91 4.02 -1.03
CA ARG A 320 16.33 3.79 -0.77
C ARG A 320 17.13 3.28 -1.98
N ASP A 321 16.46 2.61 -2.93
CA ASP A 321 17.07 2.06 -4.14
C ASP A 321 17.04 3.07 -5.30
N LEU A 322 16.48 4.26 -5.11
CA LEU A 322 16.45 5.32 -6.11
C LEU A 322 17.84 5.67 -6.69
N PRO A 323 18.95 5.70 -5.92
CA PRO A 323 20.28 5.89 -6.49
C PRO A 323 20.69 4.77 -7.46
N LEU A 324 20.33 3.51 -7.15
CA LEU A 324 20.64 2.36 -8.00
C LEU A 324 19.79 2.37 -9.28
N VAL A 325 18.49 2.69 -9.17
CA VAL A 325 17.60 2.83 -10.33
C VAL A 325 18.03 4.00 -11.22
N ARG A 326 18.49 5.11 -10.62
CA ARG A 326 19.05 6.24 -11.36
C ARG A 326 20.31 5.85 -12.13
N ASP A 327 21.25 5.15 -11.50
CA ASP A 327 22.44 4.61 -12.19
C ASP A 327 22.05 3.75 -13.41
N LEU A 328 21.11 2.81 -13.25
CA LEU A 328 20.63 1.98 -14.34
C LEU A 328 19.97 2.80 -15.46
N HIS A 329 19.20 3.84 -15.11
CA HIS A 329 18.56 4.72 -16.07
C HIS A 329 19.58 5.57 -16.85
N GLU A 330 20.54 6.20 -16.16
CA GLU A 330 21.58 7.03 -16.77
C GLU A 330 22.52 6.22 -17.68
N ARG A 331 22.76 4.94 -17.35
CA ARG A 331 23.50 4.01 -18.21
C ARG A 331 22.68 3.44 -19.38
N GLY A 332 21.41 3.83 -19.52
CA GLY A 332 20.52 3.40 -20.61
C GLY A 332 20.03 1.96 -20.49
N LEU A 333 20.13 1.34 -19.31
CA LEU A 333 19.61 0.00 -19.03
C LEU A 333 18.11 0.00 -18.72
N LEU A 334 17.56 1.15 -18.34
CA LEU A 334 16.13 1.39 -18.20
C LEU A 334 15.64 2.35 -19.29
N ARG A 335 14.38 2.21 -19.66
CA ARG A 335 13.67 3.08 -20.60
C ARG A 335 12.92 4.18 -19.84
N PRO A 336 12.59 5.31 -20.47
CA PRO A 336 11.64 6.27 -19.92
C PRO A 336 10.31 5.60 -19.54
N ALA A 337 9.60 6.17 -18.56
CA ALA A 337 8.25 5.73 -18.21
C ALA A 337 7.32 5.84 -19.43
N ARG A 338 6.44 4.84 -19.63
CA ARG A 338 5.41 4.88 -20.68
C ARG A 338 4.32 5.89 -20.36
N LEU A 339 3.92 5.91 -19.09
CA LEU A 339 2.86 6.75 -18.55
C LEU A 339 3.41 7.67 -17.47
N THR A 340 2.89 8.89 -17.42
CA THR A 340 3.07 9.80 -16.29
C THR A 340 1.72 9.96 -15.60
N PRO A 341 1.64 9.80 -14.27
CA PRO A 341 0.40 10.03 -13.54
C PRO A 341 -0.20 11.39 -13.88
N ARG A 342 -1.50 11.42 -14.20
CA ARG A 342 -2.17 12.65 -14.61
C ARG A 342 -2.15 13.72 -13.53
N TRP A 343 -2.22 13.33 -12.26
CA TRP A 343 -2.15 14.25 -11.13
C TRP A 343 -0.82 15.03 -11.08
N LEU A 344 0.30 14.46 -11.56
CA LEU A 344 1.58 15.19 -11.66
C LEU A 344 1.61 16.25 -12.77
N ARG A 345 0.66 16.20 -13.70
CA ARG A 345 0.51 17.20 -14.77
C ARG A 345 -0.35 18.38 -14.35
N ASP A 346 -1.06 18.29 -13.21
CA ASP A 346 -1.86 19.38 -12.66
C ASP A 346 -0.96 20.38 -11.91
N PRO A 347 -0.88 21.66 -12.32
CA PRO A 347 -0.13 22.68 -11.60
C PRO A 347 -0.53 22.82 -10.13
N ARG A 348 -1.80 22.55 -9.78
CA ARG A 348 -2.26 22.58 -8.38
C ARG A 348 -1.64 21.48 -7.55
N ALA A 349 -1.44 20.30 -8.13
CA ALA A 349 -0.76 19.20 -7.46
C ALA A 349 0.71 19.54 -7.20
N ILE A 350 1.39 20.16 -8.16
CA ILE A 350 2.77 20.63 -7.98
C ILE A 350 2.88 21.63 -6.83
N THR A 351 1.93 22.57 -6.71
CA THR A 351 1.87 23.48 -5.56
C THR A 351 1.72 22.72 -4.24
N ARG A 352 0.78 21.77 -4.17
CA ARG A 352 0.58 20.96 -2.95
C ARG A 352 1.81 20.11 -2.59
N LEU A 353 2.54 19.58 -3.58
CA LEU A 353 3.78 18.84 -3.32
C LEU A 353 4.89 19.74 -2.73
N ARG A 354 4.94 21.02 -3.10
CA ARG A 354 5.84 21.99 -2.46
C ARG A 354 5.42 22.26 -1.02
N GLU A 355 4.12 22.45 -0.77
CA GLU A 355 3.59 22.61 0.58
C GLU A 355 3.87 21.38 1.46
N VAL A 356 3.76 20.17 0.90
CA VAL A 356 4.16 18.92 1.56
C VAL A 356 5.63 18.98 1.97
N ALA A 357 6.52 19.37 1.05
CA ALA A 357 7.95 19.46 1.29
C ALA A 357 8.33 20.49 2.36
N GLU A 358 7.57 21.58 2.47
CA GLU A 358 7.87 22.73 3.33
C GLU A 358 7.20 22.68 4.71
N THR A 359 6.10 21.91 4.87
CA THR A 359 5.35 21.90 6.14
C THR A 359 5.96 20.97 7.18
N ASP A 360 6.13 21.48 8.41
CA ASP A 360 6.39 20.67 9.60
C ASP A 360 5.11 20.21 10.31
N ASP A 361 3.97 20.79 9.95
CA ASP A 361 2.66 20.45 10.51
C ASP A 361 1.90 19.52 9.56
N LEU A 362 1.94 18.21 9.81
CA LEU A 362 1.29 17.22 8.96
C LEU A 362 -0.24 17.38 8.88
N THR A 363 -0.88 18.10 9.80
CA THR A 363 -2.32 18.37 9.71
C THR A 363 -2.68 19.30 8.55
N THR A 364 -1.70 20.04 8.00
CA THR A 364 -1.94 20.89 6.83
C THR A 364 -2.10 20.11 5.53
N LEU A 365 -1.65 18.85 5.48
CA LEU A 365 -1.74 17.99 4.30
C LEU A 365 -3.19 17.70 3.88
N THR A 366 -4.15 17.92 4.78
CA THR A 366 -5.56 17.64 4.55
C THR A 366 -6.35 18.88 4.12
N LYS A 367 -5.69 20.02 3.92
CA LYS A 367 -6.31 21.27 3.43
C LYS A 367 -6.51 21.18 1.92
N GLY A 368 -7.46 20.35 1.49
CA GLY A 368 -7.86 20.17 0.09
C GLY A 368 -9.24 20.76 -0.23
N LEU A 369 -9.39 21.30 -1.45
CA LEU A 369 -10.60 21.91 -2.05
C LEU A 369 -11.20 23.12 -1.29
N GLY A 370 -10.35 24.07 -0.90
CA GLY A 370 -10.74 25.47 -0.64
C GLY A 370 -10.66 26.33 -1.88
#